data_AF-A0A7S4DAN1-F1
#
_entry.id   AF-A0A7S4DAN1-F1
#
_cell.length_a   1.000
_cell.length_b   1.000
_cell.length_c   1.000
_cell.angle_alpha   90.00
_cell.angle_beta   90.00
_cell.angle_gamma   90.00
#
_symmetry.space_group_name_H-M   'P 1'
#
loop_
_entity.id
_entity.type
_entity.pdbx_description
1 polymer ?
#
loop_
_entity_poly.entity_id
_entity_poly.type
_entity_poly.pdbx_seq_one_letter_code
_entity_poly.pdbx_strand_id
1 'polypeptide(L)'
;GEGRRGRKLTVATTGTLRNLVVPIMFADHVNRTVPTRAELELLWNADRGHPSYYGSTNASVRSFFAAQSYGALDLNTTVGPWVVVSGSESYYCGGVSGPGSDNWMELLREALNLTDAYVDFSEFDQDGDGYIDAIAFMHSGYGAEYGGYDSYGTYYDDRVWSHKWLIFDDDNYYYDPWVGAEGVYVEDYHIESALAGVSGGNVSAVGVPAHETAHFLGLPDLYDTDYSSSGIDTWGLMANSWGWDYTGELPPSLSGWSKVELGWINVWELNSTWFNNSDKITTYVDEIHDPWWPYVMKVAFPYTPGEYLLLEYRMALENDRGQPADGLLVWHIDETVENNDDEGYYGDGTFPSSHYQVALIQADGAFDLEQGYSADSGDVFIEGDRLFNSLEAHPSSMGYLGGVGYTSGLAMTVFREGEWLAESWTTSWGDHDNYLMLNISFTNATSTANATIDGSCQDSCGGQGSNGTASCWCDSSCSFWGDCCDDFDDHCDYGSSTASPTPDEDVFCSDDNDCGSDEYCYCSGEEEARRRRKLRANGSKGGSTKSGRSGRKPSSTSAAKKGRHSGNSGGFGGHSSAKTHHHAGKRSLLFTADSCYCVDNA
;
A
#
# COMPACT_ATOMS: atom_id res chain seq x y z
N GLY A 1 8.31 -1.84 2.13
CA GLY A 1 9.56 -1.05 2.03
C GLY A 1 9.35 0.44 2.27
N GLU A 2 8.40 0.84 3.12
CA GLU A 2 7.82 2.20 3.05
C GLU A 2 8.28 3.20 4.13
N GLY A 3 9.23 2.84 5.00
CA GLY A 3 9.63 3.69 6.13
C GLY A 3 10.60 4.84 5.84
N ARG A 4 10.82 5.27 4.58
CA ARG A 4 11.89 6.24 4.26
C ARG A 4 11.33 7.47 3.57
N ARG A 5 11.43 8.62 4.26
CA ARG A 5 10.90 9.94 3.89
C ARG A 5 11.55 10.45 2.59
N GLY A 6 11.10 9.92 1.46
CA GLY A 6 11.13 10.64 0.19
C GLY A 6 10.34 11.94 0.32
N ARG A 7 10.60 12.89 -0.58
CA ARG A 7 9.78 14.08 -0.66
C ARG A 7 8.30 13.69 -0.79
N LYS A 8 7.40 14.39 -0.10
CA LYS A 8 5.97 14.26 -0.38
C LYS A 8 5.73 14.86 -1.77
N LEU A 9 5.67 13.98 -2.77
CA LEU A 9 5.34 14.34 -4.14
C LEU A 9 4.04 15.13 -4.15
N THR A 10 4.09 16.36 -4.66
CA THR A 10 2.90 17.17 -4.98
C THR A 10 2.45 16.89 -6.41
N VAL A 11 2.44 15.60 -6.78
CA VAL A 11 2.01 15.18 -8.12
C VAL A 11 0.52 15.45 -8.27
N ALA A 12 0.15 16.10 -9.37
CA ALA A 12 -1.23 16.42 -9.64
C ALA A 12 -2.03 15.12 -9.90
N THR A 13 -2.99 14.83 -9.03
CA THR A 13 -3.94 13.72 -9.24
C THR A 13 -5.00 14.05 -10.29
N THR A 14 -5.07 15.29 -10.78
CA THR A 14 -6.01 15.73 -11.81
C THR A 14 -5.33 16.61 -12.86
N GLY A 15 -5.95 16.75 -14.03
CA GLY A 15 -5.37 17.45 -15.17
C GLY A 15 -4.40 16.56 -15.94
N THR A 16 -3.38 17.15 -16.55
CA THR A 16 -2.38 16.40 -17.32
C THR A 16 -1.12 16.19 -16.47
N LEU A 17 -0.77 14.92 -16.24
CA LEU A 17 0.51 14.52 -15.67
C LEU A 17 1.44 14.06 -16.80
N ARG A 18 2.62 14.68 -16.90
CA ARG A 18 3.66 14.36 -17.87
C ARG A 18 4.58 13.32 -17.24
N ASN A 19 4.59 12.14 -17.83
CA ASN A 19 5.44 11.05 -17.41
C ASN A 19 6.56 10.81 -18.42
N LEU A 20 7.78 10.58 -17.96
CA LEU A 20 8.89 10.16 -18.82
C LEU A 20 9.12 8.66 -18.66
N VAL A 21 9.08 7.90 -19.75
CA VAL A 21 9.53 6.50 -19.77
C VAL A 21 10.94 6.42 -20.37
N VAL A 22 11.86 5.79 -19.64
CA VAL A 22 13.24 5.54 -20.03
C VAL A 22 13.47 4.04 -20.27
N PRO A 23 13.47 3.56 -21.53
CA PRO A 23 13.75 2.16 -21.82
C PRO A 23 15.26 1.84 -21.67
N ILE A 24 15.61 0.87 -20.82
CA ILE A 24 16.98 0.47 -20.50
C ILE A 24 17.35 -0.87 -21.12
N MET A 25 18.35 -0.86 -22.01
CA MET A 25 18.94 -2.06 -22.59
C MET A 25 20.24 -2.44 -21.88
N PHE A 26 20.30 -3.61 -21.26
CA PHE A 26 21.54 -4.11 -20.65
C PHE A 26 22.55 -4.51 -21.73
N ALA A 27 23.84 -4.46 -21.40
CA ALA A 27 24.92 -4.71 -22.37
C ALA A 27 24.85 -6.12 -22.99
N ASP A 28 24.41 -7.12 -22.22
CA ASP A 28 24.22 -8.50 -22.68
C ASP A 28 22.85 -8.74 -23.34
N HIS A 29 21.98 -7.73 -23.41
CA HIS A 29 20.65 -7.80 -24.01
C HIS A 29 20.57 -7.18 -25.41
N VAL A 30 21.66 -6.60 -25.93
CA VAL A 30 21.68 -5.91 -27.24
C VAL A 30 21.25 -6.75 -28.44
N ASN A 31 21.25 -8.08 -28.32
CA ASN A 31 20.78 -9.01 -29.35
C ASN A 31 19.48 -9.74 -28.96
N ARG A 32 18.84 -9.38 -27.84
CA ARG A 32 17.53 -9.92 -27.45
C ARG A 32 16.44 -9.26 -28.28
N THR A 33 15.35 -9.99 -28.49
CA THR A 33 14.10 -9.40 -28.98
C THR A 33 13.45 -8.66 -27.82
N VAL A 34 13.34 -7.34 -27.93
CA VAL A 34 12.63 -6.48 -26.98
C VAL A 34 11.53 -5.70 -27.71
N PRO A 35 10.53 -5.16 -27.00
CA PRO A 35 9.55 -4.29 -27.62
C PRO A 35 10.20 -3.09 -28.30
N THR A 36 9.69 -2.76 -29.46
CA THR A 36 10.03 -1.52 -30.15
C THR A 36 9.51 -0.33 -29.36
N ARG A 37 10.11 0.85 -29.55
CA ARG A 37 9.57 2.09 -28.99
C ARG A 37 8.09 2.29 -29.34
N ALA A 38 7.67 1.95 -30.56
CA ALA A 38 6.27 2.10 -30.97
C ALA A 38 5.32 1.17 -30.18
N GLU A 39 5.77 -0.03 -29.78
CA GLU A 39 4.99 -0.91 -28.91
C GLU A 39 4.92 -0.37 -27.49
N LEU A 40 6.00 0.20 -26.96
CA LEU A 40 5.98 0.89 -25.67
C LEU A 40 5.09 2.14 -25.68
N GLU A 41 5.10 2.92 -26.76
CA GLU A 41 4.19 4.06 -26.95
C GLU A 41 2.72 3.61 -26.92
N LEU A 42 2.41 2.42 -27.44
CA LEU A 42 1.05 1.86 -27.33
C LEU A 42 0.72 1.42 -25.89
N LEU A 43 1.64 0.75 -25.20
CA LEU A 43 1.47 0.37 -23.79
C LEU A 43 1.18 1.57 -22.90
N TRP A 44 1.84 2.70 -23.14
CA TRP A 44 1.72 3.87 -22.28
C TRP A 44 0.61 4.84 -22.68
N ASN A 45 0.41 5.08 -23.99
CA ASN A 45 -0.39 6.22 -24.48
C ASN A 45 -1.67 5.85 -25.25
N ALA A 46 -1.93 4.57 -25.56
CA ALA A 46 -3.09 4.23 -26.40
C ALA A 46 -4.42 4.64 -25.75
N ASP A 47 -5.28 5.36 -26.47
CA ASP A 47 -6.59 5.76 -25.96
C ASP A 47 -7.53 4.56 -25.76
N ARG A 48 -8.59 4.74 -24.95
CA ARG A 48 -9.65 3.73 -24.79
C ARG A 48 -10.21 3.29 -26.15
N GLY A 49 -10.31 1.98 -26.35
CA GLY A 49 -10.87 1.41 -27.59
C GLY A 49 -9.91 1.37 -28.79
N HIS A 50 -8.61 1.53 -28.57
CA HIS A 50 -7.59 1.38 -29.62
C HIS A 50 -7.69 0.03 -30.34
N PRO A 51 -7.59 -0.02 -31.70
CA PRO A 51 -7.78 -1.24 -32.48
C PRO A 51 -6.91 -2.45 -32.10
N SER A 52 -5.68 -2.21 -31.67
CA SER A 52 -4.79 -3.29 -31.21
C SER A 52 -5.29 -4.00 -29.94
N TYR A 53 -6.24 -3.37 -29.23
CA TYR A 53 -6.80 -3.83 -27.97
C TYR A 53 -8.34 -3.91 -28.03
N TYR A 54 -8.92 -4.10 -29.23
CA TYR A 54 -10.36 -4.13 -29.46
C TYR A 54 -11.09 -5.01 -28.43
N GLY A 55 -11.83 -4.37 -27.52
CA GLY A 55 -12.65 -5.04 -26.50
C GLY A 55 -12.20 -4.84 -25.05
N SER A 56 -11.01 -4.28 -24.81
CA SER A 56 -10.56 -3.84 -23.48
C SER A 56 -10.71 -2.31 -23.36
N THR A 57 -11.34 -1.83 -22.28
CA THR A 57 -11.39 -0.42 -21.91
C THR A 57 -10.02 0.13 -21.46
N ASN A 58 -9.03 -0.75 -21.25
CA ASN A 58 -7.74 -0.46 -20.61
C ASN A 58 -6.58 -0.95 -21.48
N ALA A 59 -6.50 -0.41 -22.70
CA ALA A 59 -5.49 -0.74 -23.70
C ALA A 59 -4.06 -0.30 -23.33
N SER A 60 -3.94 0.63 -22.38
CA SER A 60 -2.71 1.29 -21.96
C SER A 60 -2.79 1.81 -20.53
N VAL A 61 -1.65 2.19 -19.96
CA VAL A 61 -1.56 2.85 -18.64
C VAL A 61 -2.38 4.15 -18.62
N ARG A 62 -2.28 4.99 -19.65
CA ARG A 62 -3.10 6.21 -19.77
C ARG A 62 -4.59 5.92 -19.77
N SER A 63 -5.03 4.92 -20.54
CA SER A 63 -6.45 4.56 -20.63
C SER A 63 -7.00 4.00 -19.33
N PHE A 64 -6.17 3.25 -18.59
CA PHE A 64 -6.48 2.75 -17.26
C PHE A 64 -6.72 3.90 -16.28
N PHE A 65 -5.78 4.85 -16.16
CA PHE A 65 -5.97 5.99 -15.27
C PHE A 65 -7.11 6.91 -15.69
N ALA A 66 -7.36 7.07 -16.99
CA ALA A 66 -8.55 7.78 -17.47
C ALA A 66 -9.85 7.05 -17.10
N ALA A 67 -9.83 5.73 -16.91
CA ALA A 67 -10.93 4.93 -16.35
C ALA A 67 -11.10 5.13 -14.86
N GLN A 68 -10.04 4.90 -14.11
CA GLN A 68 -10.09 4.94 -12.66
C GLN A 68 -10.39 6.35 -12.11
N SER A 69 -10.02 7.41 -12.84
CA SER A 69 -10.22 8.81 -12.47
C SER A 69 -11.48 9.46 -13.06
N TYR A 70 -12.33 8.71 -13.79
CA TYR A 70 -13.48 9.26 -14.51
C TYR A 70 -13.11 10.41 -15.47
N GLY A 71 -11.91 10.34 -16.04
CA GLY A 71 -11.35 11.36 -16.92
C GLY A 71 -10.76 12.58 -16.21
N ALA A 72 -10.64 12.58 -14.88
CA ALA A 72 -10.02 13.67 -14.14
C ALA A 72 -8.49 13.72 -14.36
N LEU A 73 -7.83 12.58 -14.58
CA LEU A 73 -6.40 12.49 -14.88
C LEU A 73 -6.16 12.09 -16.35
N ASP A 74 -5.27 12.83 -17.00
CA ASP A 74 -4.69 12.52 -18.30
C ASP A 74 -3.18 12.25 -18.14
N LEU A 75 -2.78 10.98 -18.12
CA LEU A 75 -1.37 10.59 -18.06
C LEU A 75 -0.75 10.68 -19.46
N ASN A 76 -0.03 11.77 -19.73
CA ASN A 76 0.63 12.00 -21.01
C ASN A 76 2.09 11.54 -20.93
N THR A 77 2.41 10.39 -21.52
CA THR A 77 3.73 9.78 -21.39
C THR A 77 4.61 10.06 -22.61
N THR A 78 5.86 10.45 -22.39
CA THR A 78 6.89 10.50 -23.43
C THR A 78 7.79 9.27 -23.30
N VAL A 79 7.85 8.44 -24.34
CA VAL A 79 8.77 7.27 -24.35
C VAL A 79 10.09 7.66 -25.01
N GLY A 80 11.18 7.55 -24.25
CA GLY A 80 12.54 7.78 -24.74
C GLY A 80 13.04 6.72 -25.73
N PRO A 81 14.21 6.94 -26.36
CA PRO A 81 14.90 5.86 -27.07
C PRO A 81 15.43 4.81 -26.07
N TRP A 82 15.63 3.58 -26.54
CA TRP A 82 16.37 2.58 -25.77
C TRP A 82 17.81 3.07 -25.54
N VAL A 83 18.19 3.24 -24.28
CA VAL A 83 19.57 3.53 -23.87
C VAL A 83 20.29 2.24 -23.51
N VAL A 84 21.49 2.04 -24.07
CA VAL A 84 22.28 0.83 -23.78
C VAL A 84 23.26 1.14 -22.66
N VAL A 85 23.04 0.54 -21.50
CA VAL A 85 23.94 0.65 -20.35
C VAL A 85 25.11 -0.32 -20.47
N SER A 86 26.18 -0.05 -19.74
CA SER A 86 27.48 -0.71 -19.91
C SER A 86 27.60 -2.09 -19.24
N GLY A 87 26.80 -2.35 -18.21
CA GLY A 87 26.77 -3.61 -17.45
C GLY A 87 25.71 -4.60 -17.92
N SER A 88 25.84 -5.85 -17.47
CA SER A 88 24.81 -6.88 -17.66
C SER A 88 23.68 -6.73 -16.64
N GLU A 89 22.51 -7.32 -16.91
CA GLU A 89 21.40 -7.35 -15.94
C GLU A 89 21.86 -7.89 -14.57
N SER A 90 22.51 -9.06 -14.56
CA SER A 90 23.05 -9.67 -13.34
C SER A 90 24.09 -8.82 -12.60
N TYR A 91 24.85 -7.97 -13.30
CA TYR A 91 25.82 -7.07 -12.66
C TYR A 91 25.10 -6.03 -11.81
N TYR A 92 24.03 -5.45 -12.34
CA TYR A 92 23.24 -4.45 -11.63
C TYR A 92 22.34 -5.08 -10.57
N CYS A 93 21.76 -6.26 -10.83
CA CYS A 93 20.87 -6.95 -9.90
C CYS A 93 21.58 -7.61 -8.70
N GLY A 94 22.84 -8.04 -8.88
CA GLY A 94 23.70 -8.49 -7.79
C GLY A 94 23.22 -9.73 -7.02
N GLY A 95 22.32 -10.55 -7.60
CA GLY A 95 21.71 -11.69 -6.92
C GLY A 95 20.71 -11.31 -5.82
N VAL A 96 20.19 -10.07 -5.84
CA VAL A 96 19.19 -9.54 -4.89
C VAL A 96 18.10 -8.73 -5.60
N SER A 97 17.91 -9.02 -6.89
CA SER A 97 16.87 -8.47 -7.75
C SER A 97 16.83 -6.94 -7.90
N GLY A 98 17.98 -6.27 -7.74
CA GLY A 98 18.12 -4.84 -8.03
C GLY A 98 18.39 -3.99 -6.80
N PRO A 99 17.37 -3.45 -6.10
CA PRO A 99 17.52 -2.39 -5.07
C PRO A 99 18.56 -2.65 -3.97
N GLY A 100 18.74 -3.92 -3.58
CA GLY A 100 19.73 -4.30 -2.57
C GLY A 100 21.17 -4.41 -3.08
N SER A 101 21.42 -4.22 -4.37
CA SER A 101 22.73 -4.40 -5.01
C SER A 101 23.59 -3.15 -4.91
N ASP A 102 24.89 -3.33 -4.65
CA ASP A 102 25.88 -2.25 -4.61
C ASP A 102 25.97 -1.46 -5.93
N ASN A 103 25.59 -2.08 -7.06
CA ASN A 103 25.67 -1.49 -8.39
C ASN A 103 24.35 -0.88 -8.87
N TRP A 104 23.29 -0.94 -8.05
CA TRP A 104 21.95 -0.52 -8.48
C TRP A 104 21.88 0.97 -8.86
N MET A 105 22.48 1.82 -8.04
CA MET A 105 22.54 3.26 -8.31
C MET A 105 23.37 3.60 -9.56
N GLU A 106 24.33 2.75 -9.94
CA GLU A 106 25.10 2.92 -11.18
C GLU A 106 24.19 2.76 -12.41
N LEU A 107 23.27 1.78 -12.40
CA LEU A 107 22.31 1.54 -13.48
C LEU A 107 21.47 2.79 -13.77
N LEU A 108 20.81 3.31 -12.74
CA LEU A 108 19.85 4.40 -12.87
C LEU A 108 20.56 5.68 -13.35
N ARG A 109 21.73 6.01 -12.78
CA ARG A 109 22.51 7.18 -13.19
C ARG A 109 23.05 7.06 -14.61
N GLU A 110 23.50 5.87 -15.01
CA GLU A 110 23.97 5.64 -16.37
C GLU A 110 22.82 5.82 -17.37
N ALA A 111 21.65 5.22 -17.09
CA ALA A 111 20.46 5.36 -17.92
C ALA A 111 20.02 6.82 -18.06
N LEU A 112 19.98 7.57 -16.96
CA LEU A 112 19.63 8.99 -16.96
C LEU A 112 20.64 9.83 -17.77
N ASN A 113 21.94 9.65 -17.55
CA ASN A 113 22.99 10.34 -18.32
C ASN A 113 22.90 10.08 -19.83
N LEU A 114 22.54 8.85 -20.23
CA LEU A 114 22.37 8.50 -21.64
C LEU A 114 21.08 9.12 -22.21
N THR A 115 20.05 9.29 -21.39
CA THR A 115 18.74 9.84 -21.78
C THR A 115 18.75 11.36 -21.91
N ASP A 116 19.49 12.05 -21.04
CA ASP A 116 19.68 13.52 -21.00
C ASP A 116 20.17 14.10 -22.34
N ALA A 117 20.85 13.29 -23.17
CA ALA A 117 21.25 13.70 -24.52
C ALA A 117 20.07 13.85 -25.52
N TYR A 118 18.89 13.35 -25.18
CA TYR A 118 17.73 13.23 -26.08
C TYR A 118 16.43 13.82 -25.53
N VAL A 119 16.36 14.07 -24.23
CA VAL A 119 15.15 14.49 -23.51
C VAL A 119 15.49 15.73 -22.68
N ASP A 120 14.64 16.75 -22.76
CA ASP A 120 14.69 17.91 -21.89
C ASP A 120 13.92 17.58 -20.59
N PHE A 121 14.65 17.39 -19.49
CA PHE A 121 14.02 16.98 -18.22
C PHE A 121 13.14 18.08 -17.61
N SER A 122 13.35 19.35 -17.99
CA SER A 122 12.51 20.45 -17.51
C SER A 122 11.08 20.42 -18.06
N GLU A 123 10.81 19.61 -19.09
CA GLU A 123 9.44 19.41 -19.56
C GLU A 123 8.55 18.61 -18.58
N PHE A 124 9.17 17.94 -17.60
CA PHE A 124 8.52 17.03 -16.65
C PHE A 124 8.57 17.51 -15.20
N ASP A 125 9.05 18.73 -14.95
CA ASP A 125 8.92 19.47 -13.69
C ASP A 125 7.78 20.48 -13.86
N GLN A 126 6.54 20.01 -13.73
CA GLN A 126 5.35 20.82 -14.04
C GLN A 126 5.00 21.81 -12.92
N ASP A 127 5.36 21.51 -11.67
CA ASP A 127 5.10 22.40 -10.54
C ASP A 127 6.25 23.41 -10.30
N GLY A 128 7.41 23.23 -10.95
CA GLY A 128 8.54 24.15 -10.97
C GLY A 128 9.40 24.08 -9.70
N ASP A 129 9.38 22.95 -9.02
CA ASP A 129 10.09 22.70 -7.77
C ASP A 129 11.56 22.32 -7.97
N GLY A 130 11.97 22.03 -9.21
CA GLY A 130 13.30 21.57 -9.58
C GLY A 130 13.47 20.06 -9.74
N TYR A 131 12.43 19.25 -9.62
CA TYR A 131 12.43 17.79 -9.71
C TYR A 131 11.44 17.31 -10.77
N ILE A 132 11.71 16.16 -11.37
CA ILE A 132 10.72 15.50 -12.23
C ILE A 132 9.52 15.02 -11.41
N ASP A 133 8.30 15.23 -11.92
CA ASP A 133 7.06 14.81 -11.27
C ASP A 133 6.84 13.30 -11.37
N ALA A 134 7.13 12.71 -12.53
CA ALA A 134 6.89 11.30 -12.82
C ALA A 134 7.90 10.74 -13.83
N ILE A 135 8.55 9.63 -13.46
CA ILE A 135 9.49 8.91 -14.32
C ILE A 135 9.44 7.40 -14.10
N ALA A 136 9.36 6.68 -15.21
CA ALA A 136 9.34 5.23 -15.29
C ALA A 136 10.59 4.72 -16.01
N PHE A 137 11.19 3.63 -15.53
CA PHE A 137 12.21 2.90 -16.26
C PHE A 137 11.65 1.57 -16.76
N MET A 138 11.86 1.26 -18.05
CA MET A 138 11.47 -0.05 -18.59
C MET A 138 12.70 -0.86 -19.01
N HIS A 139 13.02 -1.93 -18.28
CA HIS A 139 14.24 -2.69 -18.57
C HIS A 139 14.02 -3.80 -19.61
N SER A 140 15.09 -4.12 -20.34
CA SER A 140 15.13 -5.14 -21.41
C SER A 140 15.15 -6.60 -20.90
N GLY A 141 15.07 -6.81 -19.59
CA GLY A 141 15.01 -8.13 -18.97
C GLY A 141 13.57 -8.61 -18.77
N TYR A 142 13.40 -9.81 -18.26
CA TYR A 142 12.08 -10.27 -17.78
C TYR A 142 11.98 -9.98 -16.28
N GLY A 143 10.81 -9.58 -15.80
CA GLY A 143 10.61 -9.26 -14.38
C GLY A 143 10.95 -10.43 -13.44
N ALA A 144 11.62 -10.13 -12.33
CA ALA A 144 11.97 -11.11 -11.31
C ALA A 144 10.74 -11.67 -10.58
N GLU A 145 9.63 -10.91 -10.56
CA GLU A 145 8.36 -11.28 -9.93
C GLU A 145 7.71 -12.53 -10.54
N TYR A 146 8.07 -12.90 -11.77
CA TYR A 146 7.68 -14.19 -12.37
C TYR A 146 8.39 -15.41 -11.74
N GLY A 147 9.44 -15.19 -10.96
CA GLY A 147 10.26 -16.23 -10.33
C GLY A 147 11.01 -17.12 -11.32
N GLY A 148 11.76 -18.10 -10.80
CA GLY A 148 12.41 -19.14 -11.59
C GLY A 148 13.47 -18.63 -12.59
N TYR A 149 13.66 -19.38 -13.67
CA TYR A 149 14.62 -19.05 -14.75
C TYR A 149 13.90 -18.50 -15.98
N ASP A 150 14.50 -17.50 -16.62
CA ASP A 150 14.06 -17.05 -17.93
C ASP A 150 14.54 -17.96 -19.08
N SER A 151 14.04 -17.69 -20.30
CA SER A 151 14.42 -18.42 -21.52
C SER A 151 15.89 -18.27 -21.94
N TYR A 152 16.63 -17.33 -21.34
CA TYR A 152 18.06 -17.11 -21.55
C TYR A 152 18.93 -17.76 -20.46
N GLY A 153 18.32 -18.34 -19.42
CA GLY A 153 18.98 -19.03 -18.32
C GLY A 153 19.34 -18.14 -17.12
N THR A 154 18.79 -16.93 -17.04
CA THR A 154 18.97 -16.00 -15.91
C THR A 154 18.01 -16.37 -14.78
N TYR A 155 18.50 -16.52 -13.55
CA TYR A 155 17.66 -16.76 -12.37
C TYR A 155 17.01 -15.45 -11.90
N TYR A 156 15.87 -15.52 -11.20
CA TYR A 156 15.11 -14.32 -10.82
C TYR A 156 15.88 -13.36 -9.91
N ASP A 157 16.73 -13.85 -9.01
CA ASP A 157 17.63 -13.01 -8.19
C ASP A 157 18.59 -12.12 -9.00
N ASP A 158 18.87 -12.51 -10.25
CA ASP A 158 19.72 -11.78 -11.19
C ASP A 158 18.90 -10.97 -12.22
N ARG A 159 17.59 -10.84 -12.01
CA ARG A 159 16.67 -10.04 -12.83
C ARG A 159 16.10 -8.90 -12.00
N VAL A 160 15.64 -7.83 -12.65
CA VAL A 160 15.05 -6.70 -11.91
C VAL A 160 13.67 -7.07 -11.41
N TRP A 161 13.43 -6.92 -10.11
CA TRP A 161 12.07 -6.94 -9.54
C TRP A 161 11.44 -5.57 -9.74
N SER A 162 10.19 -5.50 -10.20
CA SER A 162 9.51 -4.21 -10.43
C SER A 162 9.25 -3.48 -9.11
N HIS A 163 9.53 -2.18 -9.03
CA HIS A 163 9.33 -1.40 -7.80
C HIS A 163 9.39 0.11 -8.03
N LYS A 164 8.83 0.86 -7.06
CA LYS A 164 9.05 2.28 -6.82
C LYS A 164 10.09 2.49 -5.72
N TRP A 165 11.07 3.37 -5.94
CA TRP A 165 12.08 3.73 -4.93
C TRP A 165 12.65 5.14 -5.15
N LEU A 166 13.68 5.49 -4.38
CA LEU A 166 14.41 6.75 -4.44
C LEU A 166 15.79 6.57 -5.09
N ILE A 167 16.24 7.52 -5.91
CA ILE A 167 17.59 7.59 -6.51
C ILE A 167 18.57 8.26 -5.53
N PHE A 168 18.57 7.83 -4.27
CA PHE A 168 19.60 8.15 -3.28
C PHE A 168 19.51 7.19 -2.10
N ASP A 169 20.59 7.10 -1.32
CA ASP A 169 20.64 6.29 -0.09
C ASP A 169 20.82 7.25 1.10
N ASP A 170 19.79 7.36 1.95
CA ASP A 170 19.85 8.17 3.17
C ASP A 170 20.73 7.55 4.27
N ASP A 171 20.95 6.23 4.23
CA ASP A 171 21.74 5.50 5.23
C ASP A 171 23.22 5.39 4.84
N ASN A 172 23.53 5.34 3.53
CA ASN A 172 24.88 5.57 3.02
C ASN A 172 24.93 6.79 2.11
N TYR A 173 25.55 7.84 2.64
CA TYR A 173 25.95 9.12 2.03
C TYR A 173 26.85 9.02 0.77
N TYR A 174 26.72 7.96 -0.04
CA TYR A 174 27.70 7.57 -1.04
C TYR A 174 27.42 8.16 -2.44
N TYR A 175 26.20 8.62 -2.71
CA TYR A 175 25.84 9.16 -4.01
C TYR A 175 25.24 10.57 -3.90
N ASP A 176 25.86 11.54 -4.57
CA ASP A 176 25.27 12.86 -4.80
C ASP A 176 24.00 12.71 -5.66
N PRO A 177 22.92 13.47 -5.44
CA PRO A 177 21.72 13.43 -6.29
C PRO A 177 22.07 13.56 -7.78
N TRP A 178 21.35 12.83 -8.64
CA TRP A 178 21.48 13.02 -10.08
C TRP A 178 20.78 14.32 -10.49
N VAL A 179 21.39 15.06 -11.43
CA VAL A 179 20.83 16.30 -11.98
C VAL A 179 21.07 16.33 -13.48
N GLY A 180 20.02 16.61 -14.25
CA GLY A 180 20.07 16.74 -15.70
C GLY A 180 20.78 18.02 -16.16
N ALA A 181 21.02 18.14 -17.47
CA ALA A 181 21.68 19.31 -18.05
C ALA A 181 20.90 20.61 -17.79
N GLU A 182 19.59 20.52 -17.58
CA GLU A 182 18.69 21.64 -17.29
C GLU A 182 18.69 22.06 -15.82
N GLY A 183 19.36 21.32 -14.93
CA GLY A 183 19.33 21.58 -13.49
C GLY A 183 18.13 20.97 -12.77
N VAL A 184 17.43 20.03 -13.40
CA VAL A 184 16.30 19.28 -12.82
C VAL A 184 16.79 17.97 -12.23
N TYR A 185 16.31 17.64 -11.04
CA TYR A 185 16.67 16.46 -10.28
C TYR A 185 15.71 15.29 -10.57
N VAL A 186 16.22 14.07 -10.42
CA VAL A 186 15.38 12.87 -10.35
C VAL A 186 15.56 12.26 -8.97
N GLU A 187 14.46 12.11 -8.26
CA GLU A 187 14.43 11.59 -6.89
C GLU A 187 13.63 10.29 -6.83
N ASP A 188 12.30 10.36 -6.95
CA ASP A 188 11.45 9.18 -7.07
C ASP A 188 11.54 8.57 -8.48
N TYR A 189 11.52 7.25 -8.55
CA TYR A 189 11.38 6.50 -9.78
C TYR A 189 10.54 5.25 -9.54
N HIS A 190 9.96 4.71 -10.60
CA HIS A 190 9.65 3.29 -10.63
C HIS A 190 10.33 2.60 -11.82
N ILE A 191 10.51 1.29 -11.71
CA ILE A 191 11.11 0.46 -12.75
C ILE A 191 10.35 -0.85 -12.91
N GLU A 192 10.19 -1.28 -14.16
CA GLU A 192 9.49 -2.51 -14.49
C GLU A 192 9.99 -3.14 -15.79
N SER A 193 9.63 -4.40 -16.00
CA SER A 193 10.00 -5.14 -17.20
C SER A 193 9.29 -4.58 -18.44
N ALA A 194 10.03 -4.38 -19.53
CA ALA A 194 9.43 -4.14 -20.85
C ALA A 194 8.79 -5.41 -21.42
N LEU A 195 9.16 -6.58 -20.92
CA LEU A 195 8.76 -7.89 -21.44
C LEU A 195 7.74 -8.59 -20.54
N ALA A 196 6.74 -9.23 -21.15
CA ALA A 196 5.84 -10.13 -20.45
C ALA A 196 6.41 -11.54 -20.27
N GLY A 197 6.10 -12.17 -19.13
CA GLY A 197 6.43 -13.55 -18.81
C GLY A 197 7.93 -13.79 -18.63
N VAL A 198 8.39 -15.00 -18.98
CA VAL A 198 9.79 -15.45 -18.85
C VAL A 198 10.42 -15.85 -20.19
N SER A 199 9.70 -15.64 -21.30
CA SER A 199 10.15 -16.02 -22.65
C SER A 199 9.41 -15.24 -23.73
N GLY A 200 10.05 -15.05 -24.89
CA GLY A 200 9.45 -14.38 -26.05
C GLY A 200 9.94 -12.94 -26.21
N GLY A 201 9.08 -12.09 -26.76
CA GLY A 201 9.34 -10.67 -27.01
C GLY A 201 8.09 -9.83 -26.89
N ASN A 202 7.07 -10.34 -26.20
CA ASN A 202 5.81 -9.65 -26.02
C ASN A 202 6.01 -8.49 -25.04
N VAL A 203 5.38 -7.36 -25.34
CA VAL A 203 5.35 -6.21 -24.44
C VAL A 203 4.71 -6.58 -23.10
N SER A 204 5.20 -5.97 -22.03
CA SER A 204 4.62 -6.09 -20.70
C SER A 204 3.13 -5.74 -20.70
N ALA A 205 2.40 -6.35 -19.77
CA ALA A 205 0.99 -6.05 -19.57
C ALA A 205 0.82 -4.71 -18.83
N VAL A 206 -0.39 -4.15 -18.83
CA VAL A 206 -0.67 -2.82 -18.24
C VAL A 206 -0.54 -2.82 -16.72
N GLY A 207 -0.80 -3.96 -16.07
CA GLY A 207 -0.94 -4.07 -14.62
C GLY A 207 0.24 -3.55 -13.82
N VAL A 208 1.43 -4.11 -14.00
CA VAL A 208 2.62 -3.70 -13.25
C VAL A 208 2.94 -2.21 -13.48
N PRO A 209 3.06 -1.70 -14.73
CA PRO A 209 3.21 -0.26 -14.96
C PRO A 209 2.14 0.62 -14.30
N ALA A 210 0.88 0.17 -14.28
CA ALA A 210 -0.21 0.91 -13.65
C ALA A 210 -0.09 0.94 -12.12
N HIS A 211 0.26 -0.18 -11.49
CA HIS A 211 0.51 -0.27 -10.05
C HIS A 211 1.66 0.65 -9.63
N GLU A 212 2.79 0.57 -10.32
CA GLU A 212 3.95 1.42 -10.02
C GLU A 212 3.67 2.92 -10.25
N THR A 213 2.89 3.26 -11.28
CA THR A 213 2.47 4.64 -11.52
C THR A 213 1.56 5.16 -10.40
N ALA A 214 0.76 4.29 -9.77
CA ALA A 214 -0.15 4.69 -8.70
C ALA A 214 0.59 5.14 -7.43
N HIS A 215 1.81 4.64 -7.18
CA HIS A 215 2.66 5.15 -6.11
C HIS A 215 3.09 6.61 -6.32
N PHE A 216 3.30 7.06 -7.57
CA PHE A 216 3.57 8.49 -7.84
C PHE A 216 2.39 9.38 -7.45
N LEU A 217 1.18 8.84 -7.46
CA LEU A 217 -0.04 9.55 -7.06
C LEU A 217 -0.25 9.53 -5.54
N GLY A 218 0.62 8.86 -4.79
CA GLY A 218 0.63 8.83 -3.33
C GLY A 218 -0.09 7.65 -2.70
N LEU A 219 -0.46 6.62 -3.49
CA LEU A 219 -1.05 5.40 -2.94
C LEU A 219 0.02 4.44 -2.40
N PRO A 220 -0.17 3.86 -1.20
CA PRO A 220 0.70 2.82 -0.66
C PRO A 220 0.36 1.46 -1.28
N ASP A 221 1.24 0.49 -1.05
CA ASP A 221 0.88 -0.91 -1.22
C ASP A 221 -0.24 -1.32 -0.25
N LEU A 222 -1.20 -2.10 -0.74
CA LEU A 222 -2.31 -2.63 0.05
C LEU A 222 -2.30 -4.17 0.10
N TYR A 223 -1.28 -4.81 -0.47
CA TYR A 223 -0.88 -6.16 -0.05
C TYR A 223 -0.01 -6.04 1.19
N ASP A 224 0.07 -7.11 1.96
CA ASP A 224 0.99 -7.19 3.07
C ASP A 224 2.42 -7.42 2.56
N THR A 225 3.28 -6.42 2.77
CA THR A 225 4.63 -6.37 2.23
C THR A 225 5.61 -7.29 2.95
N ASP A 226 5.22 -7.89 4.08
CA ASP A 226 5.98 -8.95 4.74
C ASP A 226 5.60 -10.37 4.27
N TYR A 227 4.55 -10.46 3.45
CA TYR A 227 4.00 -11.66 2.81
C TYR A 227 3.41 -12.70 3.78
N SER A 228 3.01 -12.30 4.98
CA SER A 228 2.29 -13.18 5.91
C SER A 228 0.79 -13.30 5.58
N SER A 229 0.25 -12.35 4.82
CA SER A 229 -1.15 -12.29 4.39
C SER A 229 -1.33 -11.75 2.95
N SER A 230 -2.58 -11.64 2.49
CA SER A 230 -2.92 -11.19 1.13
C SER A 230 -3.30 -9.70 1.04
N GLY A 231 -3.39 -8.98 2.17
CA GLY A 231 -3.93 -7.61 2.22
C GLY A 231 -5.33 -7.53 1.60
N ILE A 232 -5.52 -6.69 0.58
CA ILE A 232 -6.82 -6.63 -0.15
C ILE A 232 -6.87 -7.49 -1.44
N ASP A 233 -5.79 -8.22 -1.77
CA ASP A 233 -5.62 -9.06 -2.96
C ASP A 233 -6.24 -8.47 -4.26
N THR A 234 -6.95 -9.27 -5.05
CA THR A 234 -7.41 -8.90 -6.40
C THR A 234 -8.59 -7.93 -6.37
N TRP A 235 -9.03 -7.50 -5.18
CA TRP A 235 -10.00 -6.42 -5.02
C TRP A 235 -9.39 -5.02 -5.20
N GLY A 236 -8.08 -4.88 -5.33
CA GLY A 236 -7.47 -3.59 -5.65
C GLY A 236 -6.13 -3.68 -6.38
N LEU A 237 -5.90 -2.76 -7.32
CA LEU A 237 -4.62 -2.65 -8.04
C LEU A 237 -3.41 -2.59 -7.10
N MET A 238 -3.56 -1.88 -5.98
CA MET A 238 -2.48 -1.67 -5.00
C MET A 238 -2.13 -2.92 -4.19
N ALA A 239 -2.90 -4.00 -4.31
CA ALA A 239 -2.53 -5.30 -3.75
C ALA A 239 -2.14 -6.31 -4.84
N ASN A 240 -2.85 -6.31 -5.96
CA ASN A 240 -2.59 -7.26 -7.04
C ASN A 240 -2.76 -6.61 -8.41
N SER A 241 -1.64 -6.45 -9.13
CA SER A 241 -1.62 -5.85 -10.46
C SER A 241 -1.93 -6.83 -11.59
N TRP A 242 -2.02 -8.13 -11.31
CA TRP A 242 -2.20 -9.19 -12.30
C TRP A 242 -3.66 -9.45 -12.67
N GLY A 243 -4.59 -9.01 -11.82
CA GLY A 243 -6.02 -9.23 -12.00
C GLY A 243 -6.44 -10.69 -11.86
N TRP A 244 -7.75 -10.93 -12.02
CA TRP A 244 -8.37 -12.23 -11.78
C TRP A 244 -7.94 -13.34 -12.73
N ASP A 245 -7.40 -12.99 -13.90
CA ASP A 245 -6.85 -13.95 -14.87
C ASP A 245 -5.34 -14.15 -14.77
N TYR A 246 -4.69 -13.43 -13.84
CA TYR A 246 -3.25 -13.47 -13.57
C TYR A 246 -2.38 -13.09 -14.79
N THR A 247 -2.92 -12.35 -15.76
CA THR A 247 -2.17 -11.93 -16.94
C THR A 247 -1.59 -10.52 -16.81
N GLY A 248 -2.18 -9.68 -15.95
CA GLY A 248 -1.93 -8.24 -15.88
C GLY A 248 -2.48 -7.45 -17.07
N GLU A 249 -3.16 -8.09 -18.03
CA GLU A 249 -3.79 -7.41 -19.16
C GLU A 249 -5.07 -6.67 -18.73
N LEU A 250 -5.77 -7.22 -17.74
CA LEU A 250 -6.92 -6.63 -17.07
C LEU A 250 -6.60 -6.46 -15.57
N PRO A 251 -5.76 -5.49 -15.20
CA PRO A 251 -5.52 -5.21 -13.78
C PRO A 251 -6.84 -4.82 -13.11
N PRO A 252 -7.04 -5.12 -11.82
CA PRO A 252 -8.26 -4.77 -11.11
C PRO A 252 -8.39 -3.24 -10.97
N SER A 253 -9.61 -2.77 -10.74
CA SER A 253 -9.80 -1.35 -10.43
C SER A 253 -9.10 -0.96 -9.13
N LEU A 254 -8.83 0.34 -8.96
CA LEU A 254 -8.46 0.88 -7.66
C LEU A 254 -9.59 0.64 -6.66
N SER A 255 -9.26 0.35 -5.40
CA SER A 255 -10.25 0.23 -4.31
C SER A 255 -11.01 1.55 -4.13
N GLY A 256 -12.22 1.48 -3.58
CA GLY A 256 -12.99 2.66 -3.21
C GLY A 256 -12.18 3.61 -2.32
N TRP A 257 -11.40 3.06 -1.37
CA TRP A 257 -10.46 3.82 -0.55
C TRP A 257 -9.40 4.54 -1.42
N SER A 258 -8.73 3.83 -2.31
CA SER A 258 -7.70 4.41 -3.20
C SER A 258 -8.25 5.57 -4.04
N LYS A 259 -9.47 5.43 -4.56
CA LYS A 259 -10.12 6.49 -5.33
C LYS A 259 -10.51 7.70 -4.46
N VAL A 260 -10.83 7.49 -3.18
CA VAL A 260 -11.08 8.58 -2.21
C VAL A 260 -9.79 9.33 -1.91
N GLU A 261 -8.70 8.64 -1.63
CA GLU A 261 -7.39 9.26 -1.36
C GLU A 261 -6.91 10.13 -2.52
N LEU A 262 -7.14 9.69 -3.75
CA LEU A 262 -6.78 10.45 -4.96
C LEU A 262 -7.75 11.60 -5.29
N GLY A 263 -8.89 11.69 -4.60
CA GLY A 263 -9.95 12.65 -4.88
C GLY A 263 -10.68 12.40 -6.20
N TRP A 264 -10.71 11.15 -6.68
CA TRP A 264 -11.32 10.78 -7.96
C TRP A 264 -12.79 10.39 -7.87
N ILE A 265 -13.25 10.06 -6.68
CA ILE A 265 -14.63 9.65 -6.45
C ILE A 265 -15.28 10.54 -5.40
N ASN A 266 -16.60 10.77 -5.54
CA ASN A 266 -17.33 11.51 -4.52
C ASN A 266 -17.50 10.64 -3.28
N VAL A 267 -17.50 11.27 -2.10
CA VAL A 267 -17.84 10.62 -0.84
C VAL A 267 -19.22 11.06 -0.41
N TRP A 268 -20.16 10.11 -0.38
CA TRP A 268 -21.46 10.35 0.25
C TRP A 268 -21.40 9.90 1.71
N GLU A 269 -21.27 10.88 2.60
CA GLU A 269 -21.18 10.60 4.03
C GLU A 269 -22.55 10.43 4.70
N LEU A 270 -22.72 9.28 5.37
CA LEU A 270 -23.82 9.02 6.30
C LEU A 270 -23.39 9.43 7.71
N ASN A 271 -23.81 10.62 8.12
CA ASN A 271 -23.60 11.13 9.48
C ASN A 271 -24.83 10.88 10.38
N SER A 272 -24.71 11.21 11.67
CA SER A 272 -25.74 11.02 12.69
C SER A 272 -27.09 11.65 12.34
N THR A 273 -27.14 12.68 11.49
CA THR A 273 -28.40 13.34 11.15
C THR A 273 -29.34 12.48 10.30
N TRP A 274 -28.79 11.51 9.56
CA TRP A 274 -29.56 10.52 8.81
C TRP A 274 -30.39 9.61 9.73
N PHE A 275 -29.95 9.46 10.97
CA PHE A 275 -30.61 8.65 12.00
C PHE A 275 -31.49 9.47 12.94
N ASN A 276 -31.67 10.78 12.69
CA ASN A 276 -32.51 11.64 13.52
C ASN A 276 -33.97 11.17 13.47
N ASN A 277 -34.40 10.47 14.53
CA ASN A 277 -35.71 9.85 14.77
C ASN A 277 -35.93 8.44 14.21
N SER A 278 -34.89 7.77 13.70
CA SER A 278 -34.98 6.36 13.31
C SER A 278 -33.67 5.64 13.55
N ASP A 279 -33.73 4.50 14.26
CA ASP A 279 -32.61 3.57 14.44
C ASP A 279 -32.28 2.80 13.14
N LYS A 280 -32.94 3.13 12.02
CA LYS A 280 -32.77 2.48 10.72
C LYS A 280 -32.99 3.46 9.58
N ILE A 281 -32.13 3.37 8.58
CA ILE A 281 -32.28 4.02 7.28
C ILE A 281 -32.35 2.96 6.17
N THR A 282 -33.03 3.33 5.10
CA THR A 282 -33.04 2.58 3.84
C THR A 282 -32.44 3.50 2.79
N THR A 283 -31.39 3.04 2.12
CA THR A 283 -30.65 3.79 1.10
C THR A 283 -30.22 2.85 -0.03
N TYR A 284 -29.50 3.38 -1.01
CA TYR A 284 -28.87 2.61 -2.08
C TYR A 284 -27.42 3.04 -2.30
N VAL A 285 -26.65 2.17 -2.94
CA VAL A 285 -25.29 2.43 -3.44
C VAL A 285 -25.28 2.10 -4.93
N ASP A 286 -24.87 3.06 -5.75
CA ASP A 286 -24.71 2.88 -7.19
C ASP A 286 -23.36 2.24 -7.51
N GLU A 287 -23.33 1.56 -8.66
CA GLU A 287 -22.13 0.89 -9.15
C GLU A 287 -20.99 1.88 -9.43
N ILE A 288 -19.77 1.52 -9.00
CA ILE A 288 -18.63 2.44 -8.97
C ILE A 288 -18.12 2.86 -10.35
N HIS A 289 -18.33 2.08 -11.42
CA HIS A 289 -17.98 2.46 -12.79
C HIS A 289 -19.00 3.40 -13.46
N ASP A 290 -20.06 3.85 -12.77
CA ASP A 290 -20.98 4.87 -13.30
C ASP A 290 -20.23 6.18 -13.58
N PRO A 291 -20.12 6.63 -14.86
CA PRO A 291 -19.38 7.82 -15.21
C PRO A 291 -20.13 9.13 -14.92
N TRP A 292 -21.42 9.08 -14.61
CA TRP A 292 -22.26 10.27 -14.40
C TRP A 292 -22.22 10.77 -12.97
N TRP A 293 -22.22 9.84 -12.01
CA TRP A 293 -22.20 10.15 -10.59
C TRP A 293 -21.50 9.06 -9.77
N PRO A 294 -20.18 8.89 -9.92
CA PRO A 294 -19.46 7.91 -9.13
C PRO A 294 -19.33 8.38 -7.68
N TYR A 295 -19.70 7.53 -6.72
CA TYR A 295 -19.47 7.76 -5.31
C TYR A 295 -19.20 6.45 -4.56
N VAL A 296 -18.56 6.58 -3.40
CA VAL A 296 -18.61 5.59 -2.32
C VAL A 296 -19.40 6.16 -1.16
N MET A 297 -20.04 5.28 -0.40
CA MET A 297 -20.77 5.70 0.80
C MET A 297 -19.85 5.57 2.02
N LYS A 298 -19.59 6.67 2.71
CA LYS A 298 -18.80 6.67 3.95
C LYS A 298 -19.72 6.60 5.17
N VAL A 299 -19.52 5.59 6.01
CA VAL A 299 -20.24 5.41 7.27
C VAL A 299 -19.24 5.62 8.41
N ALA A 300 -19.05 6.88 8.80
CA ALA A 300 -18.16 7.25 9.89
C ALA A 300 -18.84 7.23 11.25
N PHE A 301 -20.14 7.49 11.30
CA PHE A 301 -20.90 7.33 12.55
C PHE A 301 -21.24 5.85 12.75
N PRO A 302 -21.01 5.26 13.93
CA PRO A 302 -20.63 5.88 15.21
C PRO A 302 -19.17 5.64 15.63
N TYR A 303 -18.30 5.33 14.67
CA TYR A 303 -16.90 5.04 14.94
C TYR A 303 -16.17 6.26 15.51
N THR A 304 -15.01 5.99 16.11
CA THR A 304 -14.12 7.06 16.57
C THR A 304 -13.50 7.83 15.39
N PRO A 305 -13.08 9.10 15.57
CA PRO A 305 -12.44 9.85 14.50
C PRO A 305 -11.22 9.11 13.93
N GLY A 306 -11.15 8.98 12.61
CA GLY A 306 -10.11 8.20 11.91
C GLY A 306 -10.55 6.78 11.55
N GLU A 307 -11.65 6.29 12.11
CA GLU A 307 -12.19 4.95 11.83
C GLU A 307 -13.56 5.05 11.13
N TYR A 308 -13.80 4.26 10.08
CA TYR A 308 -15.06 4.28 9.34
C TYR A 308 -15.20 3.11 8.36
N LEU A 309 -16.42 2.90 7.83
CA LEU A 309 -16.63 2.04 6.67
C LEU A 309 -16.72 2.84 5.37
N LEU A 310 -16.19 2.29 4.27
CA LEU A 310 -16.56 2.68 2.91
C LEU A 310 -17.35 1.54 2.26
N LEU A 311 -18.52 1.87 1.72
CA LEU A 311 -19.36 0.93 0.99
C LEU A 311 -19.22 1.21 -0.51
N GLU A 312 -18.79 0.20 -1.24
CA GLU A 312 -18.55 0.24 -2.67
C GLU A 312 -19.37 -0.85 -3.35
N TYR A 313 -20.25 -0.48 -4.28
CA TYR A 313 -20.90 -1.48 -5.13
C TYR A 313 -20.05 -1.72 -6.38
N ARG A 314 -19.54 -2.94 -6.55
CA ARG A 314 -18.66 -3.31 -7.66
C ARG A 314 -19.27 -4.44 -8.50
N MET A 315 -19.22 -4.28 -9.82
CA MET A 315 -19.70 -5.26 -10.80
C MET A 315 -18.57 -5.71 -11.74
N ALA A 316 -18.76 -6.86 -12.40
CA ALA A 316 -17.81 -7.46 -13.34
C ALA A 316 -17.78 -6.69 -14.67
N LEU A 317 -17.43 -5.40 -14.60
CA LEU A 317 -17.37 -4.44 -15.67
C LEU A 317 -15.92 -3.97 -15.86
N GLU A 318 -15.61 -3.46 -17.06
CA GLU A 318 -14.30 -2.90 -17.40
C GLU A 318 -13.11 -3.79 -16.96
N ASN A 319 -12.29 -3.29 -16.03
CA ASN A 319 -11.14 -3.95 -15.41
C ASN A 319 -11.50 -5.18 -14.58
N ASP A 320 -12.67 -5.15 -13.95
CA ASP A 320 -13.09 -6.15 -12.96
C ASP A 320 -13.90 -7.27 -13.60
N ARG A 321 -13.94 -7.36 -14.93
CA ARG A 321 -14.72 -8.38 -15.67
C ARG A 321 -14.39 -9.84 -15.28
N GLY A 322 -13.20 -10.08 -14.73
CA GLY A 322 -12.80 -11.38 -14.23
C GLY A 322 -13.24 -11.70 -12.80
N GLN A 323 -13.86 -10.77 -12.08
CA GLN A 323 -14.19 -10.93 -10.67
C GLN A 323 -15.17 -12.09 -10.41
N PRO A 324 -15.09 -12.73 -9.23
CA PRO A 324 -15.82 -13.96 -8.96
C PRO A 324 -17.30 -13.72 -8.65
N ALA A 325 -17.68 -12.51 -8.21
CA ALA A 325 -19.06 -12.13 -7.91
C ALA A 325 -19.26 -10.62 -8.02
N ASP A 326 -20.50 -10.21 -8.36
CA ASP A 326 -20.96 -8.82 -8.27
C ASP A 326 -21.59 -8.58 -6.90
N GLY A 327 -21.31 -7.42 -6.30
CA GLY A 327 -21.96 -7.06 -5.04
C GLY A 327 -21.23 -5.97 -4.27
N LEU A 328 -21.61 -5.81 -3.02
CA LEU A 328 -21.12 -4.75 -2.16
C LEU A 328 -19.82 -5.19 -1.48
N LEU A 329 -18.75 -4.44 -1.71
CA LEU A 329 -17.52 -4.49 -0.93
C LEU A 329 -17.65 -3.51 0.24
N VAL A 330 -17.20 -3.96 1.42
CA VAL A 330 -17.24 -3.17 2.66
C VAL A 330 -15.81 -3.02 3.15
N TRP A 331 -15.25 -1.83 2.99
CA TRP A 331 -13.92 -1.52 3.45
C TRP A 331 -13.99 -0.99 4.89
N HIS A 332 -13.25 -1.58 5.81
CA HIS A 332 -13.00 -1.03 7.14
C HIS A 332 -11.70 -0.24 7.10
N ILE A 333 -11.79 1.05 7.43
CA ILE A 333 -10.65 1.96 7.42
C ILE A 333 -10.34 2.36 8.85
N ASP A 334 -9.09 2.23 9.25
CA ASP A 334 -8.54 2.78 10.50
C ASP A 334 -7.29 3.61 10.18
N GLU A 335 -7.45 4.93 10.11
CA GLU A 335 -6.37 5.89 9.84
C GLU A 335 -5.32 5.96 10.97
N THR A 336 -5.55 5.31 12.12
CA THR A 336 -4.58 5.23 13.22
C THR A 336 -3.54 4.12 13.01
N VAL A 337 -3.79 3.19 12.09
CA VAL A 337 -2.84 2.18 11.63
C VAL A 337 -2.02 2.74 10.47
N GLU A 338 -0.72 2.45 10.46
CA GLU A 338 0.22 3.06 9.50
C GLU A 338 0.16 2.43 8.10
N ASN A 339 -0.13 1.13 8.00
CA ASN A 339 -0.03 0.37 6.74
C ASN A 339 -0.92 -0.89 6.74
N ASN A 340 -0.75 -1.74 5.73
CA ASN A 340 -1.43 -3.02 5.55
C ASN A 340 -0.52 -4.24 5.88
N ASP A 341 0.56 -4.05 6.64
CA ASP A 341 1.53 -5.10 7.02
C ASP A 341 1.28 -5.67 8.44
N ASP A 342 0.16 -5.33 9.08
CA ASP A 342 -0.21 -5.80 10.41
C ASP A 342 -1.60 -6.46 10.35
N GLU A 343 -1.65 -7.74 10.04
CA GLU A 343 -2.89 -8.51 9.90
C GLU A 343 -3.38 -9.12 11.23
N GLY A 344 -4.70 -9.14 11.41
CA GLY A 344 -5.33 -9.90 12.49
C GLY A 344 -6.71 -10.39 12.10
N TYR A 345 -7.06 -11.59 12.54
CA TYR A 345 -8.36 -12.21 12.32
C TYR A 345 -8.93 -12.85 13.59
N TYR A 346 -10.25 -13.01 13.64
CA TYR A 346 -10.91 -13.54 14.83
C TYR A 346 -10.39 -14.92 15.23
N GLY A 347 -9.82 -15.01 16.44
CA GLY A 347 -9.36 -16.27 17.04
C GLY A 347 -7.85 -16.54 16.93
N ASP A 348 -7.09 -15.69 16.25
CA ASP A 348 -5.61 -15.76 16.21
C ASP A 348 -4.93 -15.35 17.53
N GLY A 349 -5.61 -14.54 18.34
CA GLY A 349 -5.12 -13.99 19.61
C GLY A 349 -4.44 -12.62 19.49
N THR A 350 -4.35 -12.05 18.29
CA THR A 350 -3.83 -10.69 18.01
C THR A 350 -4.93 -9.74 17.56
N PHE A 351 -6.02 -10.23 16.95
CA PHE A 351 -7.16 -9.40 16.57
C PHE A 351 -7.99 -8.90 17.78
N PRO A 352 -8.40 -7.62 17.82
CA PRO A 352 -8.19 -6.56 16.84
C PRO A 352 -6.99 -5.64 17.18
N SER A 353 -6.09 -6.05 18.08
CA SER A 353 -4.91 -5.23 18.41
C SER A 353 -3.92 -5.11 17.24
N SER A 354 -3.96 -6.07 16.33
CA SER A 354 -3.36 -6.06 15.00
C SER A 354 -4.49 -6.17 13.98
N HIS A 355 -4.46 -5.31 12.97
CA HIS A 355 -5.42 -5.23 11.87
C HIS A 355 -4.94 -4.24 10.80
N TYR A 356 -5.40 -4.40 9.56
CA TYR A 356 -5.01 -3.52 8.46
C TYR A 356 -5.54 -2.09 8.62
N GLN A 357 -4.78 -1.11 8.12
CA GLN A 357 -5.29 0.25 7.87
C GLN A 357 -6.49 0.22 6.90
N VAL A 358 -6.39 -0.58 5.84
CA VAL A 358 -7.46 -0.77 4.84
C VAL A 358 -7.79 -2.25 4.76
N ALA A 359 -8.86 -2.68 5.44
CA ALA A 359 -9.31 -4.07 5.42
C ALA A 359 -10.57 -4.23 4.55
N LEU A 360 -10.65 -5.34 3.80
CA LEU A 360 -11.91 -5.78 3.22
C LEU A 360 -12.63 -6.67 4.25
N ILE A 361 -13.80 -6.24 4.72
CA ILE A 361 -14.66 -7.11 5.51
C ILE A 361 -15.26 -8.14 4.56
N GLN A 362 -14.82 -9.39 4.66
CA GLN A 362 -15.27 -10.49 3.81
C GLN A 362 -16.66 -10.97 4.24
N ALA A 363 -17.63 -11.01 3.32
CA ALA A 363 -19.05 -11.22 3.63
C ALA A 363 -19.37 -12.57 4.30
N ASP A 364 -18.54 -13.59 4.10
CA ASP A 364 -18.67 -14.89 4.74
C ASP A 364 -18.01 -14.98 6.14
N GLY A 365 -17.24 -13.96 6.52
CA GLY A 365 -16.51 -13.90 7.78
C GLY A 365 -15.37 -14.92 7.88
N ALA A 366 -14.82 -15.39 6.76
CA ALA A 366 -13.78 -16.42 6.72
C ALA A 366 -12.39 -15.90 7.09
N PHE A 367 -12.13 -14.59 6.91
CA PHE A 367 -10.80 -13.99 7.08
C PHE A 367 -9.74 -14.65 6.18
N ASP A 368 -10.11 -14.99 4.94
CA ASP A 368 -9.23 -15.67 4.01
C ASP A 368 -8.03 -14.78 3.65
N LEU A 369 -8.26 -13.49 3.43
CA LEU A 369 -7.21 -12.53 3.09
C LEU A 369 -6.16 -12.36 4.20
N GLU A 370 -6.60 -12.19 5.45
CA GLU A 370 -5.74 -12.09 6.64
C GLU A 370 -4.98 -13.40 6.91
N GLN A 371 -5.51 -14.55 6.46
CA GLN A 371 -4.84 -15.85 6.57
C GLN A 371 -3.93 -16.19 5.37
N GLY A 372 -3.74 -15.26 4.43
CA GLY A 372 -2.93 -15.45 3.23
C GLY A 372 -3.56 -16.36 2.17
N TYR A 373 -4.88 -16.57 2.24
CA TYR A 373 -5.66 -17.18 1.16
C TYR A 373 -6.06 -16.12 0.12
N SER A 374 -6.47 -16.58 -1.05
CA SER A 374 -6.84 -15.71 -2.17
C SER A 374 -8.27 -15.19 -2.03
N ALA A 375 -8.49 -13.97 -2.51
CA ALA A 375 -9.82 -13.39 -2.67
C ALA A 375 -10.77 -14.31 -3.46
N ASP A 376 -12.04 -14.34 -3.06
CA ASP A 376 -13.06 -15.15 -3.73
C ASP A 376 -14.47 -14.55 -3.67
N SER A 377 -15.48 -15.31 -4.13
CA SER A 377 -16.87 -14.83 -4.19
C SER A 377 -17.53 -14.62 -2.81
N GLY A 378 -17.00 -15.24 -1.76
CA GLY A 378 -17.45 -15.13 -0.37
C GLY A 378 -17.11 -13.78 0.26
N ASP A 379 -16.19 -13.03 -0.33
CA ASP A 379 -15.80 -11.70 0.15
C ASP A 379 -16.91 -10.66 -0.06
N VAL A 380 -17.78 -10.88 -1.03
CA VAL A 380 -18.72 -9.87 -1.55
C VAL A 380 -20.11 -10.03 -0.91
N PHE A 381 -20.65 -8.95 -0.36
CA PHE A 381 -22.02 -8.95 0.18
C PHE A 381 -23.04 -8.91 -0.94
N ILE A 382 -23.94 -9.90 -0.96
CA ILE A 382 -25.06 -10.01 -1.89
C ILE A 382 -26.40 -9.90 -1.15
N GLU A 383 -27.49 -9.93 -1.91
CA GLU A 383 -28.85 -9.89 -1.37
C GLU A 383 -29.08 -10.96 -0.28
N GLY A 384 -29.52 -10.50 0.88
CA GLY A 384 -29.77 -11.34 2.06
C GLY A 384 -28.64 -11.33 3.09
N ASP A 385 -27.43 -10.95 2.68
CA ASP A 385 -26.27 -10.91 3.56
C ASP A 385 -26.36 -9.77 4.57
N ARG A 386 -25.61 -9.94 5.67
CA ARG A 386 -25.67 -9.07 6.83
C ARG A 386 -24.29 -8.78 7.36
N LEU A 387 -24.06 -7.51 7.67
CA LEU A 387 -22.96 -7.06 8.51
C LEU A 387 -23.48 -6.99 9.94
N PHE A 388 -22.91 -7.77 10.85
CA PHE A 388 -23.35 -7.85 12.24
C PHE A 388 -22.77 -6.72 13.08
N ASN A 389 -23.54 -6.26 14.07
CA ASN A 389 -23.00 -5.51 15.20
C ASN A 389 -22.60 -6.50 16.31
N SER A 390 -21.41 -7.10 16.25
CA SER A 390 -21.00 -8.15 17.19
C SER A 390 -19.49 -8.23 17.39
N LEU A 391 -19.05 -8.60 18.59
CA LEU A 391 -17.63 -8.93 18.85
C LEU A 391 -17.31 -10.41 18.54
N GLU A 392 -18.31 -11.25 18.32
CA GLU A 392 -18.14 -12.70 18.17
C GLU A 392 -18.68 -13.23 16.83
N ALA A 393 -19.64 -12.54 16.22
CA ALA A 393 -20.23 -12.92 14.94
C ALA A 393 -19.63 -12.12 13.80
N HIS A 394 -19.13 -12.81 12.78
CA HIS A 394 -18.51 -12.23 11.59
C HIS A 394 -19.33 -12.57 10.34
N PRO A 395 -19.34 -11.68 9.32
CA PRO A 395 -18.64 -10.39 9.26
C PRO A 395 -19.24 -9.33 10.20
N SER A 396 -18.37 -8.49 10.76
CA SER A 396 -18.76 -7.51 11.79
C SER A 396 -18.36 -6.09 11.45
N SER A 397 -19.19 -5.13 11.86
CA SER A 397 -18.93 -3.69 11.89
C SER A 397 -18.30 -3.23 13.22
N MET A 398 -17.73 -4.14 14.01
CA MET A 398 -17.04 -3.76 15.25
C MET A 398 -15.89 -2.80 14.94
N GLY A 399 -15.64 -1.86 15.85
CA GLY A 399 -14.47 -0.99 15.75
C GLY A 399 -13.31 -1.45 16.64
N TYR A 400 -12.15 -0.84 16.46
CA TYR A 400 -10.84 -1.31 16.97
C TYR A 400 -10.10 -0.30 17.88
N LEU A 401 -10.82 0.67 18.45
CA LEU A 401 -10.26 1.78 19.25
C LEU A 401 -9.16 1.33 20.22
N GLY A 402 -7.93 1.81 20.00
CA GLY A 402 -6.76 1.51 20.83
C GLY A 402 -6.34 0.03 20.79
N GLY A 403 -6.65 -0.68 19.72
CA GLY A 403 -6.44 -2.12 19.57
C GLY A 403 -7.46 -2.99 20.34
N VAL A 404 -8.57 -2.39 20.80
CA VAL A 404 -9.61 -3.07 21.56
C VAL A 404 -10.92 -3.06 20.79
N GLY A 405 -11.49 -4.26 20.62
CA GLY A 405 -12.75 -4.44 19.92
C GLY A 405 -13.94 -3.86 20.69
N TYR A 406 -14.76 -3.05 20.01
CA TYR A 406 -16.02 -2.55 20.56
C TYR A 406 -17.16 -2.71 19.54
N THR A 407 -18.38 -2.94 20.04
CA THR A 407 -19.56 -2.92 19.18
C THR A 407 -19.81 -1.50 18.73
N SER A 408 -19.71 -1.22 17.43
CA SER A 408 -20.04 0.12 16.92
C SER A 408 -21.52 0.46 17.17
N GLY A 409 -22.42 -0.52 17.15
CA GLY A 409 -23.86 -0.25 17.11
C GLY A 409 -24.42 -0.33 15.68
N LEU A 410 -23.56 -0.41 14.67
CA LEU A 410 -23.92 -0.42 13.26
C LEU A 410 -24.26 -1.84 12.80
N ALA A 411 -25.37 -2.04 12.12
CA ALA A 411 -25.65 -3.29 11.40
C ALA A 411 -26.21 -2.98 10.02
N MET A 412 -25.92 -3.84 9.06
CA MET A 412 -26.34 -3.65 7.67
C MET A 412 -26.99 -4.92 7.13
N THR A 413 -27.96 -4.77 6.22
CA THR A 413 -28.50 -5.86 5.40
C THR A 413 -28.65 -5.39 3.96
N VAL A 414 -28.17 -6.20 3.02
CA VAL A 414 -28.31 -5.95 1.58
C VAL A 414 -29.61 -6.56 1.06
N PHE A 415 -30.34 -5.86 0.21
CA PHE A 415 -31.57 -6.36 -0.41
C PHE A 415 -31.76 -5.82 -1.84
N ARG A 416 -32.62 -6.42 -2.66
CA ARG A 416 -33.06 -5.84 -3.95
C ARG A 416 -34.44 -5.20 -3.87
N GLU A 417 -34.68 -4.23 -4.74
CA GLU A 417 -35.91 -3.41 -4.81
C GLU A 417 -37.22 -4.24 -4.89
N GLY A 418 -37.14 -5.47 -5.40
CA GLY A 418 -38.29 -6.37 -5.60
C GLY A 418 -39.07 -6.76 -4.33
N GLU A 419 -38.53 -6.53 -3.13
CA GLU A 419 -39.20 -6.87 -1.86
C GLU A 419 -39.97 -5.70 -1.21
N TRP A 420 -39.94 -4.48 -1.76
CA TRP A 420 -40.49 -3.29 -1.08
C TRP A 420 -41.44 -2.41 -1.90
N LEU A 421 -42.05 -2.91 -2.99
CA LEU A 421 -43.18 -2.20 -3.63
C LEU A 421 -44.47 -2.27 -2.78
N ALA A 422 -44.42 -1.59 -1.63
CA ALA A 422 -45.56 -1.16 -0.84
C ALA A 422 -45.29 0.23 -0.22
N GLU A 423 -44.75 1.17 -1.01
CA GLU A 423 -45.18 2.59 -1.03
C GLU A 423 -44.28 3.39 -1.98
N SER A 424 -44.88 3.82 -3.09
CA SER A 424 -44.46 4.84 -4.06
C SER A 424 -43.15 5.60 -3.81
N TRP A 425 -42.03 5.04 -4.25
CA TRP A 425 -40.86 5.81 -4.69
C TRP A 425 -40.54 5.43 -6.13
N THR A 426 -41.33 5.92 -7.08
CA THR A 426 -40.80 6.11 -8.43
C THR A 426 -39.90 7.34 -8.37
N THR A 427 -38.62 7.15 -8.09
CA THR A 427 -37.63 8.21 -8.20
C THR A 427 -37.62 8.69 -9.65
N SER A 428 -37.80 9.99 -9.86
CA SER A 428 -37.74 10.63 -11.17
C SER A 428 -36.28 10.90 -11.61
N TRP A 429 -35.33 10.13 -11.08
CA TRP A 429 -33.92 10.17 -11.43
C TRP A 429 -33.73 9.01 -12.41
N GLY A 430 -33.42 9.34 -13.67
CA GLY A 430 -33.58 8.42 -14.80
C GLY A 430 -32.79 7.11 -14.66
N ASP A 431 -33.34 6.02 -15.21
CA ASP A 431 -32.70 4.73 -15.58
C ASP A 431 -31.27 4.45 -15.04
N HIS A 432 -31.05 4.48 -13.72
CA HIS A 432 -29.87 3.85 -13.11
C HIS A 432 -30.26 2.40 -12.81
N ASP A 433 -29.89 1.48 -13.70
CA ASP A 433 -30.26 0.05 -13.59
C ASP A 433 -29.30 -0.77 -12.70
N ASN A 434 -28.16 -0.18 -12.28
CA ASN A 434 -27.09 -0.87 -11.55
C ASN A 434 -26.87 -0.26 -10.16
N TYR A 435 -27.72 -0.61 -9.20
CA TYR A 435 -27.57 -0.21 -7.79
C TYR A 435 -27.95 -1.35 -6.83
N LEU A 436 -27.48 -1.27 -5.58
CA LEU A 436 -27.90 -2.14 -4.48
C LEU A 436 -28.63 -1.35 -3.40
N MET A 437 -29.72 -1.93 -2.87
CA MET A 437 -30.43 -1.34 -1.74
C MET A 437 -29.85 -1.85 -0.42
N LEU A 438 -29.71 -0.94 0.53
CA LEU A 438 -29.13 -1.18 1.85
C LEU A 438 -30.10 -0.78 2.95
N ASN A 439 -30.22 -1.64 3.94
CA ASN A 439 -30.86 -1.33 5.22
C ASN A 439 -29.75 -1.19 6.24
N ILE A 440 -29.48 0.04 6.67
CA ILE A 440 -28.47 0.32 7.69
C ILE A 440 -29.21 0.68 8.96
N SER A 441 -28.97 -0.09 10.02
CA SER A 441 -29.53 0.17 11.33
C SER A 441 -28.42 0.53 12.30
N PHE A 442 -28.73 1.45 13.19
CA PHE A 442 -27.91 1.80 14.32
C PHE A 442 -28.69 1.52 15.59
N THR A 443 -28.22 0.56 16.39
CA THR A 443 -28.68 0.44 17.77
C THR A 443 -27.81 1.35 18.60
N ASN A 444 -28.38 2.45 19.10
CA ASN A 444 -27.78 3.18 20.22
C ASN A 444 -27.43 2.14 21.27
N ALA A 445 -26.12 1.95 21.53
CA ALA A 445 -25.64 0.98 22.50
C ALA A 445 -25.97 1.44 23.92
N THR A 446 -27.26 1.58 24.26
CA THR A 446 -27.73 1.66 25.63
C THR A 446 -28.07 0.24 26.11
N SER A 447 -27.09 -0.67 26.10
CA SER A 447 -27.00 -1.77 27.08
C SER A 447 -25.87 -2.75 26.73
N THR A 448 -24.90 -2.81 27.64
CA THR A 448 -24.00 -3.93 27.95
C THR A 448 -22.84 -4.24 27.00
N ALA A 449 -21.95 -3.27 26.83
CA ALA A 449 -20.56 -3.40 27.28
C ALA A 449 -20.02 -1.98 27.52
N ASN A 450 -20.17 -1.46 28.75
CA ASN A 450 -19.13 -0.55 29.21
C ASN A 450 -17.86 -1.40 29.17
N ALA A 451 -17.02 -1.22 28.14
CA ALA A 451 -15.60 -1.14 28.43
C ALA A 451 -15.52 0.02 29.43
N THR A 452 -15.56 -0.31 30.72
CA THR A 452 -15.29 0.69 31.75
C THR A 452 -13.89 1.17 31.46
N ILE A 453 -13.78 2.39 30.94
CA ILE A 453 -12.49 3.07 30.87
C ILE A 453 -12.09 3.22 32.35
N ASP A 454 -11.14 2.40 32.80
CA ASP A 454 -10.79 2.30 34.22
C ASP A 454 -10.11 3.61 34.65
N GLY A 455 -10.63 4.25 35.70
CA GLY A 455 -10.18 5.54 36.20
C GLY A 455 -11.34 6.44 36.63
N SER A 456 -11.03 7.41 37.49
CA SER A 456 -12.02 8.36 38.03
C SER A 456 -11.46 9.77 38.03
N CYS A 457 -12.30 10.74 37.67
CA CYS A 457 -12.00 12.16 37.75
C CYS A 457 -12.16 12.75 39.14
N GLN A 458 -12.54 11.94 40.13
CA GLN A 458 -12.49 12.34 41.52
C GLN A 458 -11.05 12.75 41.89
N ASP A 459 -10.88 14.02 42.29
CA ASP A 459 -9.61 14.65 42.65
C ASP A 459 -8.52 14.67 41.54
N SER A 460 -8.90 14.42 40.27
CA SER A 460 -7.94 14.28 39.14
C SER A 460 -8.21 15.23 37.96
N CYS A 461 -9.07 16.22 38.13
CA CYS A 461 -9.39 17.20 37.07
C CYS A 461 -8.12 17.93 36.57
N GLY A 462 -7.94 17.97 35.25
CA GLY A 462 -6.79 18.54 34.57
C GLY A 462 -5.65 17.55 34.27
N GLY A 463 -5.81 16.26 34.55
CA GLY A 463 -4.80 15.23 34.30
C GLY A 463 -5.39 13.83 34.05
N GLN A 464 -4.56 12.79 34.17
CA GLN A 464 -4.99 11.39 33.99
C GLN A 464 -5.87 10.93 35.16
N GLY A 465 -6.90 10.12 34.87
CA GLY A 465 -7.83 9.60 35.87
C GLY A 465 -7.16 8.81 36.99
N SER A 466 -7.74 8.84 38.18
CA SER A 466 -7.19 8.14 39.35
C SER A 466 -7.57 6.65 39.36
N ASN A 467 -6.57 5.82 39.12
CA ASN A 467 -6.40 4.41 39.52
C ASN A 467 -5.08 3.97 38.88
N GLY A 468 -4.22 3.19 39.55
CA GLY A 468 -2.84 2.90 39.09
C GLY A 468 -2.66 2.18 37.73
N THR A 469 -3.71 2.11 36.92
CA THR A 469 -3.86 1.50 35.59
C THR A 469 -4.68 2.38 34.62
N ALA A 470 -4.99 3.64 34.97
CA ALA A 470 -6.05 4.41 34.32
C ALA A 470 -5.81 4.67 32.82
N SER A 471 -6.84 4.39 32.02
CA SER A 471 -6.84 4.58 30.56
C SER A 471 -7.67 5.80 30.11
N CYS A 472 -8.16 6.61 31.06
CA CYS A 472 -8.94 7.83 30.79
C CYS A 472 -8.27 9.11 31.28
N TRP A 473 -8.68 10.24 30.70
CA TRP A 473 -8.24 11.59 31.04
C TRP A 473 -9.37 12.45 31.59
N CYS A 474 -8.98 13.40 32.44
CA CYS A 474 -9.86 14.36 33.10
C CYS A 474 -9.47 15.80 32.76
N ASP A 475 -8.83 16.01 31.62
CA ASP A 475 -8.46 17.34 31.13
C ASP A 475 -9.50 17.93 30.16
N SER A 476 -9.33 19.21 29.79
CA SER A 476 -10.27 19.91 28.92
C SER A 476 -10.29 19.42 27.47
N SER A 477 -9.34 18.57 27.08
CA SER A 477 -9.21 18.00 25.74
C SER A 477 -9.76 16.58 25.67
N CYS A 478 -10.10 15.94 26.80
CA CYS A 478 -10.55 14.55 26.79
C CYS A 478 -11.80 14.33 25.92
N SER A 479 -12.69 15.32 25.85
CA SER A 479 -13.89 15.25 25.03
C SER A 479 -13.58 15.32 23.53
N PHE A 480 -12.44 15.91 23.17
CA PHE A 480 -11.94 15.97 21.80
C PHE A 480 -11.26 14.66 21.39
N TRP A 481 -10.53 14.02 22.30
CA TRP A 481 -9.85 12.75 22.07
C TRP A 481 -10.73 11.52 22.33
N GLY A 482 -11.92 11.70 22.93
CA GLY A 482 -12.86 10.61 23.20
C GLY A 482 -12.43 9.69 24.35
N ASP A 483 -11.56 10.16 25.23
CA ASP A 483 -10.91 9.39 26.30
C ASP A 483 -11.26 9.88 27.71
N CYS A 484 -12.37 10.64 27.87
CA CYS A 484 -12.83 11.09 29.19
C CYS A 484 -13.17 9.92 30.12
N CYS A 485 -12.89 10.04 31.42
CA CYS A 485 -13.43 9.09 32.39
C CYS A 485 -14.96 9.20 32.48
N ASP A 486 -15.63 8.10 32.78
CA ASP A 486 -17.10 8.02 32.86
C ASP A 486 -17.73 9.05 33.83
N ASP A 487 -16.97 9.50 34.85
CA ASP A 487 -17.38 10.43 35.89
C ASP A 487 -16.79 11.86 35.71
N PHE A 488 -16.27 12.18 34.51
CA PHE A 488 -15.69 13.50 34.22
C PHE A 488 -16.66 14.64 34.50
N ASP A 489 -17.88 14.59 33.94
CA ASP A 489 -18.88 15.65 34.13
C ASP A 489 -19.44 15.72 35.57
N ASP A 490 -19.28 14.65 36.35
CA ASP A 490 -19.70 14.59 37.77
C ASP A 490 -18.67 15.26 38.70
N HIS A 491 -17.40 15.35 38.28
CA HIS A 491 -16.30 15.84 39.10
C HIS A 491 -15.61 17.10 38.56
N CYS A 492 -15.60 17.31 37.25
CA CYS A 492 -14.88 18.37 36.56
C CYS A 492 -15.86 19.29 35.82
N ASP A 493 -15.85 20.57 36.17
CA ASP A 493 -16.75 21.58 35.60
C ASP A 493 -16.04 22.32 34.45
N TYR A 494 -16.69 22.46 33.28
CA TYR A 494 -16.18 23.20 32.10
C TYR A 494 -15.99 24.72 32.35
N GLY A 495 -16.15 25.18 33.59
CA GLY A 495 -16.30 26.59 33.93
C GLY A 495 -15.90 26.95 35.35
N SER A 496 -14.72 26.55 35.80
CA SER A 496 -14.09 27.15 36.99
C SER A 496 -12.61 27.40 36.73
N SER A 497 -12.32 28.57 36.16
CA SER A 497 -11.00 29.16 36.14
C SER A 497 -10.43 29.24 37.57
N THR A 498 -9.48 28.38 37.90
CA THR A 498 -8.41 28.79 38.82
C THR A 498 -7.33 29.44 37.95
N ALA A 499 -6.97 30.67 38.32
CA ALA A 499 -6.32 31.65 37.47
C ALA A 499 -5.05 31.12 36.79
N SER A 500 -5.02 31.18 35.45
CA SER A 500 -3.77 31.29 34.72
C SER A 500 -3.08 32.60 35.13
N PRO A 501 -1.80 32.60 35.52
CA PRO A 501 -1.04 33.84 35.58
C PRO A 501 -0.97 34.42 34.17
N THR A 502 -1.29 35.71 34.06
CA THR A 502 -1.12 36.50 32.84
C THR A 502 0.34 36.48 32.40
N PRO A 503 0.63 36.55 31.09
CA PRO A 503 2.00 36.70 30.61
C PRO A 503 2.45 38.13 30.89
N ASP A 504 3.12 38.35 32.03
CA ASP A 504 3.97 39.51 32.19
C ASP A 504 5.31 39.25 31.50
N GLU A 505 5.71 40.23 30.71
CA GLU A 505 6.98 40.35 30.04
C GLU A 505 8.16 40.13 31.02
N ASP A 506 9.24 39.57 30.48
CA ASP A 506 10.60 39.56 31.05
C ASP A 506 10.78 38.89 32.42
N VAL A 507 10.96 37.55 32.45
CA VAL A 507 11.68 36.89 33.55
C VAL A 507 12.73 35.92 33.03
N PHE A 508 13.99 36.33 33.24
CA PHE A 508 15.20 35.52 33.18
C PHE A 508 15.12 34.37 34.21
N CYS A 509 15.39 33.13 33.80
CA CYS A 509 15.72 32.08 34.76
C CYS A 509 17.10 32.37 35.36
N SER A 510 17.13 32.82 36.61
CA SER A 510 18.31 32.83 37.47
C SER A 510 18.50 31.47 38.12
N ASP A 511 19.76 31.10 38.36
CA ASP A 511 20.20 29.89 39.01
C ASP A 511 19.58 29.64 40.41
N ASP A 512 19.50 28.34 40.73
CA ASP A 512 19.41 27.70 42.06
C ASP A 512 18.05 27.57 42.79
N ASN A 513 17.66 26.29 42.94
CA ASN A 513 16.96 25.64 44.05
C ASN A 513 15.55 26.12 44.42
N ASP A 514 14.52 25.56 43.76
CA ASP A 514 13.26 25.20 44.46
C ASP A 514 12.40 24.12 43.74
N CYS A 515 13.01 23.00 43.32
CA CYS A 515 12.24 21.81 42.94
C CYS A 515 12.10 20.89 44.15
N GLY A 516 11.00 21.05 44.89
CA GLY A 516 10.48 20.03 45.80
C GLY A 516 10.07 18.77 45.02
N SER A 517 10.19 17.62 45.67
CA SER A 517 10.01 16.28 45.11
C SER A 517 8.66 16.10 44.40
N ASP A 518 8.67 16.15 43.05
CA ASP A 518 7.79 15.44 42.12
C ASP A 518 8.49 15.44 40.74
N GLU A 519 8.82 14.27 40.21
CA GLU A 519 9.49 14.08 38.91
C GLU A 519 8.49 14.29 37.78
N TYR A 520 8.38 15.48 37.17
CA TYR A 520 8.10 15.71 35.73
C TYR A 520 8.29 17.21 35.41
N CYS A 521 9.40 17.57 34.77
CA CYS A 521 9.60 18.87 34.13
C CYS A 521 10.29 18.64 32.78
N TYR A 522 9.54 18.69 31.68
CA TYR A 522 10.08 18.67 30.31
C TYR A 522 10.09 20.11 29.75
N CYS A 523 11.27 20.59 29.36
CA CYS A 523 11.42 21.78 28.52
C CYS A 523 11.34 21.37 27.03
N SER A 524 10.64 22.15 26.22
CA SER A 524 10.42 21.92 24.78
C SER A 524 11.72 21.82 23.96
N GLY A 525 11.70 20.93 22.97
CA GLY A 525 12.86 20.31 22.31
C GLY A 525 13.64 21.10 21.26
N GLU A 526 13.61 22.44 21.23
CA GLU A 526 14.35 23.20 20.21
C GLU A 526 15.73 23.75 20.63
N GLU A 527 16.09 23.74 21.92
CA GLU A 527 17.41 24.20 22.38
C GLU A 527 18.45 23.10 22.67
N GLU A 528 18.05 21.83 22.80
CA GLU A 528 19.00 20.74 23.06
C GLU A 528 19.81 20.33 21.82
N ALA A 529 19.22 20.47 20.62
CA ALA A 529 19.92 20.24 19.35
C ALA A 529 21.03 21.29 19.09
N ARG A 530 20.89 22.51 19.63
CA ARG A 530 21.86 23.60 19.45
C ARG A 530 23.03 23.54 20.43
N ARG A 531 22.86 22.89 21.59
CA ARG A 531 23.95 22.62 22.55
C ARG A 531 24.83 21.43 22.16
N ARG A 532 24.27 20.37 21.55
CA ARG A 532 25.06 19.20 21.09
C ARG A 532 26.01 19.52 19.93
N ARG A 533 25.74 20.56 19.13
CA ARG A 533 26.67 21.06 18.08
C ARG A 533 27.82 21.95 18.57
N LYS A 534 27.82 22.44 19.82
CA LYS A 534 28.91 23.27 20.36
C LYS A 534 29.89 22.54 21.29
N LEU A 535 29.56 21.35 21.78
CA LEU A 535 30.42 20.57 22.70
C LEU A 535 31.36 19.55 22.02
N ARG A 536 31.28 19.35 20.69
CA ARG A 536 32.27 18.55 19.93
C ARG A 536 33.39 19.36 19.28
N ALA A 537 33.36 20.69 19.37
CA ALA A 537 34.35 21.58 18.73
C ALA A 537 35.46 22.08 19.69
N ASN A 538 35.38 21.83 21.00
CA ASN A 538 36.39 22.30 21.97
C ASN A 538 36.70 21.24 23.04
N GLY A 539 37.78 20.50 22.84
CA GLY A 539 38.33 19.53 23.80
C GLY A 539 39.39 18.62 23.17
N SER A 540 40.50 19.18 22.68
CA SER A 540 41.85 19.05 23.30
C SER A 540 42.37 17.60 23.37
N LYS A 541 43.30 17.20 22.48
CA LYS A 541 44.77 17.28 22.69
C LYS A 541 45.29 16.58 23.96
N GLY A 542 46.16 15.59 23.73
CA GLY A 542 47.07 14.92 24.68
C GLY A 542 46.81 13.41 24.72
N GLY A 543 47.74 12.47 24.51
CA GLY A 543 49.20 12.48 24.38
C GLY A 543 49.79 11.22 25.05
N SER A 544 50.38 10.31 24.25
CA SER A 544 51.27 9.18 24.63
C SER A 544 50.59 7.97 25.33
N THR A 545 51.00 6.69 25.24
CA THR A 545 52.29 6.03 24.93
C THR A 545 52.13 4.60 24.36
N LYS A 546 53.20 4.14 23.68
CA LYS A 546 53.55 2.81 23.12
C LYS A 546 53.28 1.54 23.96
N SER A 547 52.90 0.46 23.28
CA SER A 547 53.56 -0.88 23.21
C SER A 547 52.65 -1.82 22.38
N GLY A 548 53.00 -2.60 21.36
CA GLY A 548 54.26 -3.13 20.87
C GLY A 548 54.35 -4.66 21.08
N ARG A 549 53.88 -5.50 20.14
CA ARG A 549 54.59 -6.73 19.67
C ARG A 549 53.80 -7.65 18.72
N SER A 550 54.49 -8.02 17.62
CA SER A 550 54.58 -9.31 16.90
C SER A 550 53.30 -10.12 16.61
N GLY A 551 52.97 -10.56 15.39
CA GLY A 551 53.81 -10.95 14.26
C GLY A 551 53.83 -12.48 14.12
N ARG A 552 53.20 -13.04 13.07
CA ARG A 552 53.58 -14.27 12.33
C ARG A 552 52.47 -14.74 11.35
N LYS A 553 52.72 -14.59 10.05
CA LYS A 553 52.50 -15.65 9.02
C LYS A 553 53.75 -16.58 9.05
N PRO A 554 53.88 -17.71 8.30
CA PRO A 554 53.09 -18.19 7.14
C PRO A 554 52.90 -19.74 7.04
N SER A 555 52.41 -20.17 5.87
CA SER A 555 52.72 -21.43 5.14
C SER A 555 51.84 -22.65 5.48
N SER A 556 51.54 -23.60 4.58
CA SER A 556 51.58 -23.79 3.12
C SER A 556 51.17 -25.25 2.85
N THR A 557 50.91 -25.61 1.58
CA THR A 557 50.92 -26.99 0.99
C THR A 557 49.78 -27.95 1.37
N SER A 558 49.28 -28.88 0.56
CA SER A 558 49.39 -29.22 -0.87
C SER A 558 48.52 -30.47 -1.16
N ALA A 559 48.06 -30.61 -2.41
CA ALA A 559 48.01 -31.86 -3.19
C ALA A 559 46.96 -32.98 -2.91
N ALA A 560 46.07 -33.13 -3.90
CA ALA A 560 45.98 -34.25 -4.85
C ALA A 560 45.22 -35.57 -4.53
N LYS A 561 44.26 -35.82 -5.45
CA LYS A 561 44.03 -37.04 -6.27
C LYS A 561 43.42 -38.34 -5.68
N LYS A 562 42.36 -38.74 -6.41
CA LYS A 562 41.99 -40.07 -6.95
C LYS A 562 41.29 -41.09 -6.05
N GLY A 563 40.13 -41.54 -6.55
CA GLY A 563 39.56 -42.87 -6.29
C GLY A 563 38.38 -43.17 -7.22
N ARG A 564 38.59 -44.01 -8.23
CA ARG A 564 37.58 -44.62 -9.11
C ARG A 564 36.79 -45.69 -8.36
N HIS A 565 35.54 -45.96 -8.75
CA HIS A 565 35.13 -47.30 -9.25
C HIS A 565 33.72 -47.32 -9.90
N SER A 566 33.67 -47.81 -11.16
CA SER A 566 32.69 -48.71 -11.82
C SER A 566 31.21 -48.64 -11.42
N GLY A 567 30.22 -48.52 -12.29
CA GLY A 567 30.10 -48.91 -13.70
C GLY A 567 29.12 -50.10 -13.82
N ASN A 568 27.94 -49.90 -14.41
CA ASN A 568 27.29 -50.91 -15.25
C ASN A 568 26.19 -50.32 -16.16
N SER A 569 25.95 -51.03 -17.24
CA SER A 569 25.43 -50.61 -18.55
C SER A 569 24.01 -51.06 -18.89
N GLY A 570 23.42 -50.41 -19.92
CA GLY A 570 22.40 -50.97 -20.83
C GLY A 570 20.99 -50.44 -20.58
N GLY A 571 20.17 -50.07 -21.57
CA GLY A 571 20.24 -50.13 -23.02
C GLY A 571 18.83 -49.90 -23.61
N PHE A 572 18.78 -49.20 -24.75
CA PHE A 572 17.79 -49.23 -25.84
C PHE A 572 16.26 -49.32 -25.58
N GLY A 573 15.55 -48.44 -26.31
CA GLY A 573 14.51 -48.89 -27.26
C GLY A 573 13.09 -48.46 -26.96
N GLY A 574 12.58 -47.49 -27.73
CA GLY A 574 11.18 -47.05 -27.68
C GLY A 574 10.21 -47.94 -28.46
N HIS A 575 8.93 -47.82 -28.08
CA HIS A 575 7.73 -47.72 -28.92
C HIS A 575 6.50 -47.99 -28.04
N SER A 576 5.55 -47.07 -27.99
CA SER A 576 4.18 -47.35 -28.47
C SER A 576 3.26 -46.14 -28.31
N SER A 577 2.37 -46.07 -29.30
CA SER A 577 1.17 -45.26 -29.42
C SER A 577 0.23 -45.28 -28.21
N ALA A 578 -0.46 -44.17 -27.95
CA ALA A 578 -1.74 -44.21 -27.25
C ALA A 578 -2.76 -43.28 -27.92
N LYS A 579 -3.93 -43.87 -28.19
CA LYS A 579 -5.18 -43.22 -28.55
C LYS A 579 -5.80 -42.56 -27.32
N THR A 580 -6.51 -41.46 -27.58
CA THR A 580 -7.64 -40.85 -26.85
C THR A 580 -8.24 -41.63 -25.67
N HIS A 581 -8.32 -40.98 -24.50
CA HIS A 581 -9.49 -41.01 -23.60
C HIS A 581 -9.53 -39.75 -22.73
N HIS A 582 -10.72 -39.12 -22.69
CA HIS A 582 -11.09 -38.10 -21.71
C HIS A 582 -10.94 -38.61 -20.28
N HIS A 583 -10.31 -37.82 -19.41
CA HIS A 583 -10.65 -37.76 -18.00
C HIS A 583 -10.33 -36.36 -17.46
N ALA A 584 -11.36 -35.70 -16.95
CA ALA A 584 -11.24 -34.52 -16.10
C ALA A 584 -10.46 -34.91 -14.83
N GLY A 585 -9.44 -34.13 -14.51
CA GLY A 585 -8.68 -34.24 -13.28
C GLY A 585 -8.29 -32.84 -12.84
N LYS A 586 -8.97 -32.34 -11.80
CA LYS A 586 -8.57 -31.16 -11.03
C LYS A 586 -7.10 -31.32 -10.65
N ARG A 587 -6.26 -30.36 -11.00
CA ARG A 587 -4.91 -30.21 -10.43
C ARG A 587 -4.93 -28.99 -9.54
N SER A 588 -5.07 -29.25 -8.24
CA SER A 588 -4.66 -28.35 -7.18
C SER A 588 -3.13 -28.24 -7.27
N LEU A 589 -2.62 -27.05 -7.57
CA LEU A 589 -1.22 -26.72 -7.35
C LEU A 589 -1.10 -26.30 -5.88
N LEU A 590 -0.67 -27.25 -5.05
CA LEU A 590 -0.20 -27.00 -3.70
C LEU A 590 1.11 -26.20 -3.83
N PHE A 591 1.13 -24.98 -3.31
CA PHE A 591 2.37 -24.28 -3.01
C PHE A 591 3.07 -25.01 -1.87
N THR A 592 4.27 -25.52 -2.14
CA THR A 592 5.19 -25.99 -1.10
C THR A 592 6.09 -24.82 -0.72
N ALA A 593 5.85 -24.26 0.46
CA ALA A 593 6.75 -23.34 1.12
C ALA A 593 8.01 -24.09 1.58
N ASP A 594 9.17 -23.79 0.99
CA ASP A 594 10.48 -24.25 1.46
C ASP A 594 11.27 -23.07 2.05
N SER A 595 11.00 -22.81 3.32
CA SER A 595 11.93 -22.46 4.43
C SER A 595 13.35 -21.97 4.11
N CYS A 596 13.72 -20.81 4.64
CA CYS A 596 15.09 -20.49 5.06
C CYS A 596 15.09 -19.92 6.49
N TYR A 597 15.63 -20.68 7.45
CA TYR A 597 15.83 -20.26 8.85
C TYR A 597 17.26 -19.73 9.06
N CYS A 598 17.38 -18.59 9.74
CA CYS A 598 18.64 -18.17 10.37
C CYS A 598 18.76 -18.80 11.77
N VAL A 599 19.90 -19.44 12.04
CA VAL A 599 20.26 -19.99 13.35
C VAL A 599 21.21 -19.01 14.03
N ASP A 600 20.72 -18.34 15.09
CA ASP A 600 21.60 -17.65 16.03
C ASP A 600 22.26 -18.68 16.97
N ASN A 601 23.59 -18.72 16.95
CA ASN A 601 24.38 -19.45 17.95
C ASN A 601 24.73 -18.53 19.12
N ALA A 602 24.56 -19.05 20.33
CA ALA A 602 25.27 -18.62 21.52
C ALA A 602 26.77 -18.99 21.47
#